data_AF-A0A293MG06-F1
#
_entry.id   AF-A0A293MG06-F1
#
_cell.length_a   1.000
_cell.length_b   1.000
_cell.length_c   1.000
_cell.angle_alpha   90.00
_cell.angle_beta   90.00
_cell.angle_gamma   90.00
#
_symmetry.space_group_name_H-M   'P 1'
#
loop_
_entity.id
_entity.type
_entity.pdbx_description
1 polymer ?
#
loop_
_entity_poly.entity_id
_entity_poly.type
_entity_poly.pdbx_seq_one_letter_code
_entity_poly.pdbx_strand_id
1 'polypeptide(L)'
;MEFFCVLRRQLYLCLRRDSSTLGFCKRSACFYKAFAAKYDIHRCSRNSRLCQGASIQHATQSRHSCSAFWRTQSVRAESTESSISAAQYEAITAETLDSLAERLEEVLDDVTDMPEADLALSDGVLTVHFGEKIGTYVINKQTPNRQIWLSSPMSGPKRYDFINNRWIYKRDNVSLHELLGKELSKFLKKDIDFGKCAYAV
;
A
#
# COMPACT_ATOMS: atom_id res chain seq x y z
N MET A 1 -7.93 3.66 -7.16
CA MET A 1 -7.87 5.11 -6.93
C MET A 1 -7.66 5.49 -5.46
N GLU A 2 -8.25 4.77 -4.49
CA GLU A 2 -8.10 5.04 -3.04
C GLU A 2 -6.64 5.07 -2.53
N PHE A 3 -5.79 4.11 -2.92
CA PHE A 3 -4.37 4.05 -2.51
C PHE A 3 -3.61 5.35 -2.76
N PHE A 4 -3.62 5.82 -4.01
CA PHE A 4 -2.94 7.05 -4.39
C PHE A 4 -3.65 8.30 -3.85
N CYS A 5 -4.98 8.32 -3.69
CA CYS A 5 -5.68 9.45 -3.08
C CYS A 5 -5.35 9.62 -1.59
N VAL A 6 -5.29 8.52 -0.83
CA VAL A 6 -4.98 8.53 0.61
C VAL A 6 -3.50 8.84 0.84
N LEU A 7 -2.59 8.22 0.09
CA LEU A 7 -1.16 8.53 0.15
C LEU A 7 -0.88 9.97 -0.28
N ARG A 8 -1.56 10.47 -1.33
CA ARG A 8 -1.46 11.86 -1.80
C ARG A 8 -1.97 12.87 -0.78
N ARG A 9 -3.01 12.54 -0.01
CA ARG A 9 -3.51 13.41 1.06
C ARG A 9 -2.57 13.42 2.26
N GLN A 10 -2.01 12.27 2.65
CA GLN A 10 -1.10 12.20 3.80
C GLN A 10 0.29 12.75 3.51
N LEU A 11 0.89 12.46 2.34
CA LEU A 11 2.15 13.11 1.91
C LEU A 11 1.99 14.63 1.81
N TYR A 12 0.84 15.13 1.32
CA TYR A 12 0.57 16.57 1.25
C TYR A 12 0.39 17.22 2.63
N LEU A 13 -0.14 16.50 3.63
CA LEU A 13 -0.29 17.01 4.99
C LEU A 13 1.02 16.96 5.79
N CYS A 14 1.86 15.94 5.57
CA CYS A 14 3.19 15.84 6.17
C CYS A 14 4.09 17.01 5.75
N LEU A 15 4.10 17.35 4.45
CA LEU A 15 4.84 18.50 3.91
C LEU A 15 4.28 19.88 4.34
N ARG A 16 3.08 19.93 4.92
CA ARG A 16 2.43 21.18 5.37
C ARG A 16 2.65 21.48 6.84
N ARG A 17 3.15 20.52 7.63
CA ARG A 17 3.40 20.70 9.07
C ARG A 17 4.73 21.39 9.36
N ASP A 18 5.61 21.46 8.36
CA ASP A 18 6.95 22.06 8.44
C ASP A 18 7.02 23.48 7.86
N SER A 19 5.88 24.19 7.81
CA SER A 19 5.74 25.49 7.11
C SER A 19 5.89 26.72 8.02
N SER A 20 6.52 26.59 9.19
CA SER A 20 6.83 27.75 10.05
C SER A 20 8.25 28.27 9.86
N THR A 21 8.79 28.26 8.63
CA THR A 21 9.87 29.16 8.22
C THR A 21 9.71 29.52 6.74
N LEU A 22 9.49 30.82 6.49
CA LEU A 22 9.42 31.42 5.16
C LEU A 22 10.72 31.17 4.37
N GLY A 23 10.62 30.55 3.20
CA GLY A 23 11.75 30.42 2.28
C GLY A 23 11.37 29.69 1.00
N PHE A 24 11.05 30.47 -0.03
CA PHE A 24 10.75 30.05 -1.39
C PHE A 24 11.59 28.86 -1.92
N CYS A 25 10.94 27.80 -2.45
CA CYS A 25 11.51 27.08 -3.59
C CYS A 25 10.40 26.55 -4.53
N LYS A 26 10.22 27.25 -5.66
CA LYS A 26 9.38 26.86 -6.80
C LYS A 26 9.98 25.66 -7.57
N ARG A 27 10.26 24.54 -6.91
CA ARG A 27 10.67 23.28 -7.58
C ARG A 27 9.70 22.10 -7.41
N SER A 28 8.75 22.18 -6.48
CA SER A 28 7.87 21.04 -6.16
C SER A 28 6.72 20.76 -7.16
N ALA A 29 6.51 21.62 -8.17
CA ALA A 29 5.48 21.40 -9.19
C ALA A 29 5.95 20.54 -10.38
N CYS A 30 7.25 20.29 -10.53
CA CYS A 30 7.79 19.49 -11.65
C CYS A 30 7.79 17.98 -11.35
N PHE A 31 7.90 17.55 -10.09
CA PHE A 31 7.90 16.13 -9.73
C PHE A 31 6.58 15.41 -10.02
N TYR A 32 5.44 16.09 -9.83
CA TYR A 32 4.12 15.51 -10.10
C TYR A 32 3.83 15.27 -11.60
N LYS A 33 4.45 16.04 -12.49
CA LYS A 33 4.24 15.90 -13.95
C LYS A 33 4.96 14.69 -14.53
N ALA A 34 6.11 14.32 -13.97
CA ALA A 34 6.89 13.16 -14.44
C ALA A 34 6.23 11.82 -14.07
N PHE A 35 5.54 11.73 -12.92
CA PHE A 35 4.88 10.48 -12.49
C PHE A 35 3.53 10.24 -13.20
N ALA A 36 2.77 11.30 -13.50
CA ALA A 36 1.49 11.21 -14.20
C ALA A 36 1.63 10.82 -15.70
N ALA A 37 2.81 11.01 -16.30
CA ALA A 37 3.05 10.67 -17.70
C ALA A 37 3.29 9.17 -17.95
N LYS A 38 3.56 8.37 -16.90
CA LYS A 38 3.86 6.92 -17.03
C LYS A 38 2.64 6.03 -16.79
N TYR A 39 1.58 6.57 -16.21
CA TYR A 39 0.31 5.88 -16.00
C TYR A 39 -0.76 6.68 -16.72
N ASP A 40 -1.21 6.18 -17.86
CA ASP A 40 -2.20 6.81 -18.74
C ASP A 40 -3.54 7.02 -17.99
N ILE A 41 -3.64 8.15 -17.27
CA ILE A 41 -4.84 8.54 -16.54
C ILE A 41 -5.67 9.37 -17.51
N HIS A 42 -6.56 8.66 -18.23
CA HIS A 42 -7.63 9.31 -18.99
C HIS A 42 -8.44 10.22 -18.06
N ARG A 43 -8.43 11.50 -18.42
CA ARG A 43 -9.08 12.61 -17.75
C ARG A 43 -10.61 12.44 -17.88
N CYS A 44 -11.28 11.89 -16.87
CA CYS A 44 -12.75 11.89 -16.85
C CYS A 44 -13.23 13.29 -16.41
N SER A 45 -13.49 14.14 -17.41
CA SER A 45 -14.09 15.46 -17.23
C SER A 45 -15.53 15.30 -16.73
N ARG A 46 -15.83 15.92 -15.59
CA ARG A 46 -17.20 16.18 -15.14
C ARG A 46 -17.84 17.21 -16.07
N ASN A 47 -18.95 16.87 -16.73
CA ASN A 47 -20.05 17.84 -16.86
C ASN A 47 -21.43 17.20 -17.13
N SER A 48 -22.34 17.52 -16.21
CA SER A 48 -23.77 17.85 -16.36
C SER A 48 -24.67 17.25 -17.47
N ARG A 49 -25.78 16.67 -16.98
CA ARG A 49 -27.19 16.80 -17.41
C ARG A 49 -27.68 16.14 -18.70
N LEU A 50 -28.90 15.60 -18.54
CA LEU A 50 -29.97 15.36 -19.52
C LEU A 50 -29.75 14.20 -20.50
N CYS A 51 -30.49 13.11 -20.27
CA CYS A 51 -31.44 12.58 -21.25
C CYS A 51 -32.49 11.72 -20.52
N GLN A 52 -33.74 12.03 -20.83
CA GLN A 52 -34.96 11.39 -20.34
C GLN A 52 -35.25 10.11 -21.13
N GLY A 53 -35.93 9.16 -20.47
CA GLY A 53 -36.98 8.33 -21.08
C GLY A 53 -36.56 7.14 -21.96
N ALA A 54 -36.84 5.92 -21.48
CA ALA A 54 -37.53 4.89 -22.28
C ALA A 54 -37.97 3.70 -21.39
N SER A 55 -39.28 3.63 -21.20
CA SER A 55 -40.16 2.46 -21.12
C SER A 55 -39.68 1.13 -20.50
N ILE A 56 -40.37 0.77 -19.41
CA ILE A 56 -40.53 -0.60 -18.90
C ILE A 56 -41.39 -1.38 -19.90
N GLN A 57 -40.86 -2.47 -20.46
CA GLN A 57 -41.69 -3.50 -21.09
C GLN A 57 -41.37 -4.87 -20.48
N HIS A 58 -42.42 -5.44 -19.91
CA HIS A 58 -42.52 -6.82 -19.49
C HIS A 58 -42.25 -7.77 -20.66
N ALA A 59 -41.41 -8.78 -20.45
CA ALA A 59 -41.40 -9.99 -21.27
C ALA A 59 -41.66 -11.20 -20.38
N THR A 60 -42.78 -11.85 -20.68
CA THR A 60 -43.33 -13.04 -20.05
C THR A 60 -42.57 -14.30 -20.46
N GLN A 61 -42.33 -15.16 -19.46
CA GLN A 61 -42.14 -16.63 -19.47
C GLN A 61 -41.79 -17.34 -20.79
N SER A 62 -40.66 -18.06 -20.77
CA SER A 62 -40.60 -19.42 -21.31
C SER A 62 -39.88 -20.32 -20.31
N ARG A 63 -40.60 -21.34 -19.85
CA ARG A 63 -40.09 -22.44 -19.01
C ARG A 63 -39.41 -23.43 -19.94
N HIS A 64 -38.09 -23.55 -19.83
CA HIS A 64 -37.40 -24.78 -20.20
C HIS A 64 -36.75 -25.36 -18.95
N SER A 65 -37.25 -26.54 -18.59
CA SER A 65 -36.70 -27.44 -17.61
C SER A 65 -35.27 -27.80 -17.99
N CYS A 66 -34.31 -27.39 -17.17
CA CYS A 66 -33.01 -28.01 -17.10
C CYS A 66 -32.77 -28.36 -15.63
N SER A 67 -33.15 -29.58 -15.28
CA SER A 67 -32.71 -30.26 -14.07
C SER A 67 -31.21 -30.50 -14.17
N ALA A 68 -30.41 -29.55 -13.69
CA ALA A 68 -29.02 -29.79 -13.38
C ALA A 68 -28.86 -29.69 -11.87
N PHE A 69 -29.07 -30.85 -11.26
CA PHE A 69 -28.83 -31.18 -9.86
C PHE A 69 -27.33 -31.02 -9.57
N TRP A 70 -26.86 -29.78 -9.43
CA TRP A 70 -25.55 -29.51 -8.86
C TRP A 70 -25.72 -29.42 -7.35
N ARG A 71 -25.70 -30.59 -6.69
CA ARG A 71 -25.40 -30.65 -5.26
C ARG A 71 -23.89 -30.44 -5.12
N THR A 72 -23.44 -29.21 -5.34
CA THR A 72 -22.11 -28.81 -4.88
C THR A 72 -22.21 -28.69 -3.39
N GLN A 73 -21.77 -29.76 -2.72
CA GLN A 73 -21.44 -29.75 -1.31
C GLN A 73 -20.44 -28.62 -1.13
N SER A 74 -20.92 -27.49 -0.61
CA SER A 74 -20.05 -26.42 -0.15
C SER A 74 -19.32 -27.01 1.05
N VAL A 75 -18.17 -27.63 0.79
CA VAL A 75 -17.14 -27.76 1.79
C VAL A 75 -16.76 -26.32 2.08
N ARG A 76 -17.39 -25.76 3.11
CA ARG A 76 -17.04 -24.46 3.65
C ARG A 76 -15.61 -24.68 4.14
N ALA A 77 -14.64 -24.34 3.30
CA ALA A 77 -13.28 -24.16 3.74
C ALA A 77 -13.40 -23.07 4.79
N GLU A 78 -13.33 -23.49 6.05
CA GLU A 78 -13.29 -22.61 7.20
C GLU A 78 -11.94 -21.92 7.11
N SER A 79 -11.89 -20.87 6.29
CA SER A 79 -10.80 -19.92 6.32
C SER A 79 -10.86 -19.32 7.71
N THR A 80 -9.94 -19.76 8.57
CA THR A 80 -9.60 -19.07 9.81
C THR A 80 -9.02 -17.70 9.44
N GLU A 81 -9.85 -16.80 8.91
CA GLU A 81 -9.59 -15.37 8.92
C GLU A 81 -9.75 -14.97 10.39
N SER A 82 -8.65 -15.11 11.14
CA SER A 82 -8.55 -14.59 12.50
C SER A 82 -8.79 -13.08 12.43
N SER A 83 -10.00 -12.66 12.77
CA SER A 83 -10.37 -11.26 12.80
C SER A 83 -9.67 -10.58 13.99
N ILE A 84 -8.48 -10.02 13.75
CA ILE A 84 -7.75 -9.26 14.76
C ILE A 84 -8.62 -8.11 15.27
N SER A 85 -8.70 -7.88 16.58
CA SER A 85 -9.46 -6.75 17.12
C SER A 85 -8.82 -5.41 16.74
N ALA A 86 -9.56 -4.31 16.82
CA ALA A 86 -9.01 -2.99 16.52
C ALA A 86 -7.82 -2.62 17.43
N ALA A 87 -7.90 -2.93 18.73
CA ALA A 87 -6.80 -2.69 19.67
C ALA A 87 -5.57 -3.54 19.36
N GLN A 88 -5.77 -4.82 19.01
CA GLN A 88 -4.67 -5.70 18.60
C GLN A 88 -4.02 -5.20 17.30
N TYR A 89 -4.81 -4.81 16.32
CA TYR A 89 -4.30 -4.27 15.06
C TYR A 89 -3.41 -3.04 15.30
N GLU A 90 -3.85 -2.11 16.14
CA GLU A 90 -3.07 -0.91 16.45
C GLU A 90 -1.74 -1.23 17.12
N ALA A 91 -1.74 -2.14 18.11
CA ALA A 91 -0.52 -2.57 18.78
C ALA A 91 0.45 -3.31 17.84
N ILE A 92 -0.05 -4.30 17.10
CA ILE A 92 0.74 -5.10 16.15
C ILE A 92 1.34 -4.22 15.07
N THR A 93 0.56 -3.28 14.51
CA THR A 93 1.05 -2.42 13.43
C THR A 93 2.08 -1.42 13.94
N ALA A 94 1.89 -0.86 15.14
CA ALA A 94 2.89 0.02 15.76
C ALA A 94 4.22 -0.74 15.95
N GLU A 95 4.19 -1.90 16.60
CA GLU A 95 5.38 -2.73 16.83
C GLU A 95 6.05 -3.17 15.51
N THR A 96 5.28 -3.52 14.49
CA THR A 96 5.83 -3.86 13.16
C THR A 96 6.56 -2.66 12.54
N LEU A 97 5.94 -1.48 12.55
CA LEU A 97 6.51 -0.29 11.91
C LEU A 97 7.73 0.23 12.66
N ASP A 98 7.72 0.20 14.00
CA ASP A 98 8.85 0.60 14.83
C ASP A 98 10.04 -0.35 14.58
N SER A 99 9.80 -1.66 14.62
CA SER A 99 10.86 -2.65 14.35
C SER A 99 11.42 -2.57 12.93
N LEU A 100 10.57 -2.30 11.94
CA LEU A 100 11.02 -2.04 10.56
C LEU A 100 11.84 -0.75 10.45
N ALA A 101 11.43 0.31 11.15
CA ALA A 101 12.14 1.58 11.14
C ALA A 101 13.55 1.44 11.71
N GLU A 102 13.69 0.83 12.89
CA GLU A 102 14.99 0.56 13.52
C GLU A 102 15.91 -0.23 12.57
N ARG A 103 15.40 -1.32 11.98
CA ARG A 103 16.18 -2.15 11.05
C ARG A 103 16.59 -1.38 9.80
N LEU A 104 15.72 -0.51 9.28
CA LEU A 104 16.02 0.29 8.10
C LEU A 104 17.02 1.41 8.39
N GLU A 105 16.98 2.03 9.57
CA GLU A 105 18.00 2.98 10.02
C GLU A 105 19.38 2.33 10.04
N GLU A 106 19.51 1.11 10.61
CA GLU A 106 20.77 0.35 10.56
C GLU A 106 21.26 0.10 9.12
N VAL A 107 20.34 -0.25 8.20
CA VAL A 107 20.68 -0.44 6.79
C VAL A 107 21.18 0.86 6.16
N LEU A 108 20.58 1.99 6.50
CA LEU A 108 20.97 3.30 5.95
C LEU A 108 22.33 3.74 6.47
N ASP A 109 22.62 3.54 7.76
CA ASP A 109 23.91 3.85 8.37
C ASP A 109 25.06 3.02 7.75
N ASP A 110 24.78 1.77 7.40
CA ASP A 110 25.73 0.88 6.73
C ASP A 110 26.04 1.29 5.27
N VAL A 111 25.24 2.16 4.66
CA VAL A 111 25.36 2.56 3.25
C VAL A 111 25.95 3.96 3.15
N THR A 112 27.27 4.05 3.18
CA THR A 112 28.01 5.32 3.12
C THR A 112 27.88 6.06 1.78
N ASP A 113 27.47 5.36 0.71
CA ASP A 113 27.40 5.91 -0.65
C ASP A 113 26.08 6.66 -0.97
N MET A 114 25.21 6.86 0.01
CA MET A 114 23.88 7.45 -0.19
C MET A 114 23.58 8.59 0.80
N PRO A 115 24.21 9.78 0.63
CA PRO A 115 24.04 10.90 1.55
C PRO A 115 22.65 11.54 1.51
N GLU A 116 21.84 11.24 0.48
CA GLU A 116 20.46 11.71 0.34
C GLU A 116 19.44 10.78 0.99
N ALA A 117 19.89 9.65 1.57
CA ALA A 117 18.96 8.70 2.16
C ALA A 117 18.44 9.19 3.51
N ASP A 118 17.13 9.14 3.69
CA ASP A 118 16.43 9.55 4.89
C ASP A 118 15.28 8.61 5.24
N LEU A 119 14.99 8.52 6.52
CA LEU A 119 13.89 7.74 7.08
C LEU A 119 13.03 8.62 7.98
N ALA A 120 11.72 8.51 7.84
CA ALA A 120 10.77 9.23 8.67
C ALA A 120 9.55 8.34 9.00
N LEU A 121 9.32 8.13 10.29
CA LEU A 121 8.12 7.46 10.81
C LEU A 121 7.22 8.50 11.49
N SER A 122 5.99 8.68 10.98
CA SER A 122 5.03 9.63 11.55
C SER A 122 3.59 9.18 11.33
N ASP A 123 2.78 9.16 12.40
CA ASP A 123 1.35 8.83 12.37
C ASP A 123 1.05 7.48 11.66
N GLY A 124 1.89 6.47 11.87
CA GLY A 124 1.76 5.16 11.24
C GLY A 124 2.12 5.15 9.74
N VAL A 125 2.82 6.17 9.26
CA VAL A 125 3.40 6.24 7.93
C VAL A 125 4.92 6.20 8.06
N LEU A 126 5.53 5.09 7.63
CA LEU A 126 6.97 4.94 7.48
C LEU A 126 7.35 5.30 6.04
N THR A 127 8.14 6.35 5.89
CA THR A 127 8.67 6.82 4.61
C THR A 127 10.17 6.61 4.61
N VAL A 128 10.69 5.93 3.58
CA VAL A 128 12.12 5.74 3.38
C VAL A 128 12.47 6.23 2.00
N HIS A 129 13.30 7.27 1.92
CA HIS A 129 13.79 7.77 0.66
C HIS A 129 15.27 7.42 0.53
N PHE A 130 15.62 6.89 -0.64
CA PHE A 130 16.95 6.40 -0.95
C PHE A 130 17.54 7.20 -2.12
N GLY A 131 17.21 8.49 -2.22
CA GLY A 131 17.66 9.34 -3.33
C GLY A 131 16.90 9.15 -4.65
N GLU A 132 17.22 9.99 -5.63
CA GLU A 132 16.50 10.08 -6.91
C GLU A 132 16.59 8.81 -7.78
N LYS A 133 17.67 8.02 -7.63
CA LYS A 133 17.91 6.84 -8.46
C LYS A 133 16.97 5.68 -8.15
N ILE A 134 16.56 5.51 -6.89
CA ILE A 134 15.58 4.49 -6.49
C ILE A 134 14.19 5.08 -6.38
N GLY A 135 14.10 6.24 -5.76
CA GLY A 135 12.85 6.81 -5.28
C GLY A 135 12.57 6.46 -3.82
N THR A 136 11.27 6.46 -3.50
CA THR A 136 10.79 6.50 -2.12
C THR A 136 9.84 5.33 -1.86
N TYR A 137 10.10 4.62 -0.78
CA TYR A 137 9.22 3.62 -0.21
C TYR A 137 8.28 4.29 0.79
N VAL A 138 7.00 3.93 0.75
CA VAL A 138 6.02 4.40 1.74
C VAL A 138 5.23 3.20 2.26
N ILE A 139 5.30 2.96 3.56
CA ILE A 139 4.58 1.92 4.27
C ILE A 139 3.59 2.61 5.20
N ASN A 140 2.30 2.40 4.99
CA ASN A 140 1.24 3.13 5.68
C ASN A 140 0.26 2.18 6.36
N LYS A 141 -0.02 2.45 7.65
CA LYS A 141 -1.11 1.83 8.40
C LYS A 141 -2.47 2.27 7.86
N GLN A 142 -3.36 1.31 7.59
CA GLN A 142 -4.74 1.56 7.16
C GLN A 142 -5.75 1.00 8.16
N THR A 143 -5.98 1.75 9.24
CA THR A 143 -6.87 1.38 10.35
C THR A 143 -8.27 0.93 9.92
N PRO A 144 -8.98 1.61 8.99
CA PRO A 144 -10.32 1.16 8.60
C PRO A 144 -10.37 -0.25 8.02
N ASN A 145 -9.29 -0.65 7.32
CA ASN A 145 -9.21 -1.94 6.64
C ASN A 145 -8.40 -2.98 7.43
N ARG A 146 -7.77 -2.58 8.55
CA ARG A 146 -6.81 -3.40 9.31
C ARG A 146 -5.69 -3.97 8.42
N GLN A 147 -5.11 -3.10 7.59
CA GLN A 147 -4.12 -3.46 6.59
C GLN A 147 -2.88 -2.58 6.67
N ILE A 148 -1.74 -3.09 6.19
CA ILE A 148 -0.58 -2.27 5.85
C ILE A 148 -0.52 -2.10 4.34
N TRP A 149 -0.31 -0.87 3.89
CA TRP A 149 -0.23 -0.51 2.49
C TRP A 149 1.21 -0.12 2.15
N LEU A 150 1.80 -0.78 1.15
CA LEU A 150 3.15 -0.52 0.66
C LEU A 150 3.09 0.18 -0.69
N SER A 151 3.84 1.25 -0.86
CA SER A 151 4.20 1.84 -2.15
C SER A 151 5.67 1.56 -2.40
N SER A 152 5.98 0.64 -3.30
CA SER A 152 7.35 0.37 -3.76
C SER A 152 7.60 1.05 -5.12
N PRO A 153 8.76 1.70 -5.34
CA PRO A 153 9.17 2.17 -6.66
C PRO A 153 9.43 1.02 -7.64
N MET A 154 9.68 -0.19 -7.15
CA MET A 154 9.98 -1.37 -7.96
C MET A 154 8.73 -2.18 -8.30
N SER A 155 7.94 -2.55 -7.29
CA SER A 155 6.78 -3.44 -7.46
C SER A 155 5.43 -2.74 -7.42
N GLY A 156 5.41 -1.43 -7.15
CA GLY A 156 4.19 -0.64 -7.08
C GLY A 156 3.40 -0.84 -5.78
N PRO A 157 2.08 -0.55 -5.81
CA PRO A 157 1.26 -0.59 -4.60
C PRO A 157 0.84 -2.01 -4.22
N LYS A 158 1.03 -2.36 -2.94
CA LYS A 158 0.60 -3.64 -2.35
C LYS A 158 -0.18 -3.41 -1.06
N ARG A 159 -1.04 -4.38 -0.72
CA ARG A 159 -1.91 -4.34 0.47
C ARG A 159 -1.71 -5.63 1.24
N TYR A 160 -1.32 -5.53 2.49
CA TYR A 160 -1.00 -6.66 3.33
C TYR A 160 -2.10 -6.85 4.36
N ASP A 161 -2.60 -8.07 4.42
CA ASP A 161 -3.52 -8.54 5.45
C ASP A 161 -2.72 -9.26 6.54
N PHE A 162 -3.14 -9.14 7.79
CA PHE A 162 -2.49 -9.84 8.89
C PHE A 162 -3.06 -11.26 9.01
N ILE A 163 -2.25 -12.27 8.68
CA ILE A 163 -2.64 -13.68 8.64
C ILE A 163 -1.55 -14.50 9.31
N ASN A 164 -1.91 -15.34 10.28
CA ASN A 164 -0.97 -16.21 11.00
C ASN A 164 0.25 -15.46 11.54
N ASN A 165 0.01 -14.35 12.24
CA ASN A 165 1.03 -13.47 12.82
C ASN A 165 1.99 -12.82 11.81
N ARG A 166 1.58 -12.70 10.54
CA ARG A 166 2.40 -12.10 9.48
C ARG A 166 1.59 -11.21 8.56
N TRP A 167 2.27 -10.22 7.99
CA TRP A 167 1.72 -9.35 6.95
C TRP A 167 1.89 -10.01 5.59
N ILE A 168 0.80 -10.57 5.03
CA ILE A 168 0.80 -11.36 3.80
C ILE A 168 0.05 -10.63 2.68
N TYR A 169 0.63 -10.59 1.49
CA TYR A 169 -0.08 -10.13 0.30
C TYR A 169 -0.83 -11.27 -0.37
N LYS A 170 -2.17 -11.21 -0.37
CA LYS A 170 -3.04 -12.30 -0.85
C LYS A 170 -2.82 -12.73 -2.31
N ARG A 171 -2.17 -11.92 -3.17
CA ARG A 171 -2.00 -12.25 -4.59
C ARG A 171 -0.82 -13.17 -4.88
N ASP A 172 0.33 -12.90 -4.25
CA ASP A 172 1.56 -13.68 -4.45
C ASP A 172 1.94 -14.49 -3.20
N ASN A 173 1.19 -14.32 -2.10
CA ASN A 173 1.40 -14.97 -0.81
C ASN A 173 2.78 -14.68 -0.21
N VAL A 174 3.40 -13.55 -0.59
CA VAL A 174 4.70 -13.09 -0.10
C VAL A 174 4.48 -12.17 1.10
N SER A 175 5.35 -12.28 2.11
CA SER A 175 5.27 -11.40 3.29
C SER A 175 5.84 -10.00 3.00
N LEU A 176 5.42 -9.01 3.79
CA LEU A 176 5.96 -7.64 3.71
C LEU A 176 7.49 -7.64 3.88
N HIS A 177 7.97 -8.32 4.92
CA HIS A 177 9.38 -8.42 5.26
C HIS A 177 10.20 -9.11 4.18
N GLU A 178 9.69 -10.20 3.60
CA GLU A 178 10.36 -10.94 2.53
C GLU A 178 10.48 -10.09 1.26
N LEU A 179 9.44 -9.35 0.89
CA LEU A 179 9.49 -8.46 -0.27
C LEU A 179 10.50 -7.34 -0.07
N LEU A 180 10.47 -6.67 1.09
CA LEU A 180 11.41 -5.59 1.41
C LEU A 180 12.84 -6.09 1.39
N GLY A 181 13.13 -7.23 2.02
CA GLY A 181 14.44 -7.87 1.99
C GLY A 181 14.92 -8.14 0.58
N LYS A 182 14.07 -8.74 -0.27
CA LYS A 182 14.41 -9.03 -1.68
C LYS A 182 14.69 -7.78 -2.51
N GLU A 183 13.83 -6.77 -2.41
CA GLU A 183 13.97 -5.53 -3.19
C GLU A 183 15.21 -4.74 -2.74
N LEU A 184 15.38 -4.54 -1.43
CA LEU A 184 16.50 -3.78 -0.89
C LEU A 184 17.82 -4.50 -1.08
N SER A 185 17.86 -5.83 -0.93
CA SER A 185 19.09 -6.61 -1.18
C SER A 185 19.54 -6.50 -2.62
N LYS A 186 18.59 -6.58 -3.57
CA LYS A 186 18.87 -6.42 -5.00
C LYS A 186 19.38 -5.03 -5.31
N PHE A 187 18.83 -4.00 -4.67
CA PHE A 187 19.21 -2.63 -4.91
C PHE A 187 20.58 -2.30 -4.29
N LEU A 188 20.75 -2.57 -2.99
CA LEU A 188 21.96 -2.24 -2.23
C LEU A 188 23.12 -3.20 -2.51
N LYS A 189 22.88 -4.28 -3.28
CA LYS A 189 23.84 -5.35 -3.56
C LYS A 189 24.46 -5.94 -2.27
N LYS A 190 23.68 -5.92 -1.19
CA LYS A 190 24.01 -6.45 0.13
C LYS A 190 22.90 -7.43 0.51
N ASP A 191 23.22 -8.42 1.33
CA ASP A 191 22.20 -9.31 1.87
C ASP A 191 21.50 -8.62 3.05
N ILE A 192 20.22 -8.30 2.88
CA ILE A 192 19.41 -7.58 3.86
C ILE A 192 18.26 -8.48 4.25
N ASP A 193 18.36 -8.99 5.46
CA ASP A 193 17.30 -9.76 6.10
C ASP A 193 16.52 -8.93 7.12
N PHE A 194 15.21 -9.17 7.13
CA PHE A 194 14.24 -8.61 8.06
C PHE A 194 13.65 -9.68 9.00
N GLY A 195 14.16 -10.92 8.98
CA GLY A 195 13.68 -12.03 9.81
C GLY A 195 13.73 -11.78 11.33
N LYS A 196 14.55 -10.83 11.79
CA LYS A 196 14.60 -10.40 13.21
C LYS A 196 13.51 -9.38 13.58
N CYS A 197 12.80 -8.81 12.61
CA CYS A 197 11.78 -7.81 12.86
C CYS A 197 10.52 -8.45 13.44
N ALA A 198 9.73 -7.66 14.15
CA ALA A 198 8.45 -8.09 14.67
C ALA A 198 7.53 -8.58 13.53
N TYR A 199 6.88 -9.73 13.73
CA TYR A 199 5.93 -10.34 12.78
C TYR A 199 6.54 -10.68 11.39
N ALA A 200 7.84 -10.98 11.35
CA ALA A 200 8.55 -11.38 10.13
C ALA A 200 8.42 -12.88 9.78
N VAL A 201 8.38 -13.77 10.78
CA VAL A 201 8.48 -15.24 10.62
C VAL A 201 7.24 -15.98 11.12
#